data_AF-A0AAV8P108-F1
#
_entry.id   AF-A0AAV8P108-F1
#
_cell.length_a   1.000
_cell.length_b   1.000
_cell.length_c   1.000
_cell.angle_alpha   90.00
_cell.angle_beta   90.00
_cell.angle_gamma   90.00
#
_symmetry.space_group_name_H-M   'P 1'
#
loop_
_entity.id
_entity.type
_entity.pdbx_description
1 polymer ?
#
loop_
_entity_poly.entity_id
_entity_poly.type
_entity_poly.pdbx_seq_one_letter_code
_entity_poly.pdbx_strand_id
1 'polypeptide(L)'
;MLLSRLHPSYYNTLLPTSFHARSAPLVEKSCAERDETAAEIQFLTHTIGRVLAKLDLKSTPINTKGYETLLNLVQNTCRDSSDLYNGLFIYNKNSTELIEKLDVAMHAMKKELFGRLHGMLMKQLFESLDSK
;
A
#
# COMPACT_ATOMS: atom_id res chain seq x y z
N MET A 1 -32.27 10.76 -15.40
CA MET A 1 -32.56 11.14 -16.81
C MET A 1 -32.67 12.65 -16.88
N LEU A 2 -32.08 13.28 -17.90
CA LEU A 2 -31.95 14.73 -18.17
C LEU A 2 -30.73 15.49 -17.63
N LEU A 3 -29.51 15.03 -17.95
CA LEU A 3 -28.34 15.92 -18.07
C LEU A 3 -27.43 15.47 -19.23
N SER A 4 -27.98 15.31 -20.43
CA SER A 4 -27.21 14.93 -21.63
C SER A 4 -27.43 15.85 -22.84
N ARG A 5 -27.89 17.10 -22.61
CA ARG A 5 -28.06 18.09 -23.70
C ARG A 5 -27.65 19.51 -23.30
N LEU A 6 -26.41 19.71 -22.86
CA LEU A 6 -25.82 21.05 -22.81
C LEU A 6 -24.47 21.07 -23.51
N HIS A 7 -24.28 22.10 -24.33
CA HIS A 7 -23.12 22.35 -25.19
C HIS A 7 -21.84 22.55 -24.35
N PRO A 8 -20.64 22.15 -24.83
CA PRO A 8 -19.40 22.10 -24.04
C PRO A 8 -18.95 23.42 -23.39
N SER A 9 -19.46 24.56 -23.84
CA SER A 9 -19.13 25.89 -23.33
C SER A 9 -19.72 26.22 -21.95
N TYR A 10 -20.61 25.39 -21.38
CA TYR A 10 -21.27 25.68 -20.09
C TYR A 10 -20.62 25.04 -18.86
N TYR A 11 -19.62 24.16 -19.02
CA TYR A 11 -18.96 23.51 -17.88
C TYR A 11 -18.06 24.44 -17.06
N ASN A 12 -17.66 25.60 -17.61
CA ASN A 12 -16.56 26.38 -17.04
C ASN A 12 -16.99 27.57 -16.16
N THR A 13 -18.26 27.69 -15.77
CA THR A 13 -18.73 28.87 -15.00
C THR A 13 -19.52 28.56 -13.71
N LEU A 14 -19.61 27.29 -13.28
CA LEU A 14 -20.44 26.92 -12.10
C LEU A 14 -19.82 25.87 -11.16
N LEU A 15 -18.49 25.84 -11.01
CA LEU A 15 -17.86 25.10 -9.91
C LEU A 15 -17.19 26.07 -8.93
N PRO A 16 -17.71 26.21 -7.68
CA PRO A 16 -17.12 27.03 -6.64
C PRO A 16 -15.68 26.59 -6.33
N THR A 17 -14.84 27.57 -6.02
CA THR A 17 -13.39 27.55 -5.82
C THR A 17 -12.89 26.76 -4.59
N SER A 18 -13.43 25.58 -4.31
CA SER A 18 -12.97 24.76 -3.18
C SER A 18 -12.88 23.27 -3.49
N PHE A 19 -12.00 22.91 -4.43
CA PHE A 19 -11.35 21.60 -4.41
C PHE A 19 -9.98 21.72 -5.07
N HIS A 20 -8.95 22.02 -4.27
CA HIS A 20 -7.56 21.91 -4.70
C HIS A 20 -7.23 20.41 -4.88
N ALA A 21 -7.60 19.86 -6.03
CA ALA A 21 -7.12 18.57 -6.48
C ALA A 21 -5.62 18.72 -6.78
N ARG A 22 -4.78 18.07 -5.96
CA ARG A 22 -3.37 17.85 -6.30
C ARG A 22 -3.35 17.19 -7.68
N SER A 23 -2.72 17.86 -8.63
CA SER A 23 -2.69 17.52 -10.05
C SER A 23 -2.11 16.12 -10.27
N ALA A 24 -2.99 15.13 -10.47
CA ALA A 24 -2.63 13.85 -11.07
C ALA A 24 -2.56 14.02 -12.60
N PRO A 25 -1.57 13.45 -13.30
CA PRO A 25 -1.48 13.52 -14.76
C PRO A 25 -2.76 12.99 -15.42
N LEU A 26 -3.33 13.76 -16.36
CA LEU A 26 -4.47 13.34 -17.17
C LEU A 26 -4.01 12.27 -18.18
N VAL A 27 -4.01 11.01 -17.74
CA VAL A 27 -4.17 9.86 -18.63
C VAL A 27 -5.68 9.68 -18.83
N GLU A 28 -6.16 9.60 -20.09
CA GLU A 28 -7.55 9.28 -20.41
C GLU A 28 -7.88 7.85 -19.94
N LYS A 29 -8.23 7.75 -18.65
CA LYS A 29 -8.93 6.63 -18.05
C LYS A 29 -10.30 7.13 -17.61
N SER A 30 -11.32 6.29 -17.65
CA SER A 30 -12.64 6.65 -17.15
C SER A 30 -12.58 7.00 -15.66
N CYS A 31 -13.49 7.84 -15.16
CA CYS A 31 -13.52 8.20 -13.73
C CYS A 31 -13.64 6.95 -12.84
N ALA A 32 -14.41 5.95 -13.27
CA ALA A 32 -14.57 4.69 -12.56
C ALA A 32 -13.25 3.91 -12.39
N GLU A 33 -12.44 3.78 -13.45
CA GLU A 33 -11.15 3.09 -13.39
C GLU A 33 -10.13 3.84 -12.51
N ARG A 34 -10.19 5.17 -12.52
CA ARG A 34 -9.33 6.02 -11.67
C ARG A 34 -9.68 5.86 -10.20
N ASP A 35 -10.96 5.84 -9.87
CA ASP A 35 -11.44 5.69 -8.50
C ASP A 35 -11.14 4.28 -7.97
N GLU A 36 -11.31 3.24 -8.79
CA GLU A 36 -10.93 1.86 -8.46
C GLU A 36 -9.42 1.74 -8.18
N THR A 37 -8.58 2.28 -9.06
CA THR A 37 -7.12 2.30 -8.88
C THR A 37 -6.72 3.08 -7.61
N ALA A 38 -7.36 4.22 -7.36
CA ALA A 38 -7.07 5.04 -6.18
C ALA A 38 -7.46 4.30 -4.88
N ALA A 39 -8.62 3.63 -4.87
CA ALA A 39 -9.07 2.83 -3.73
C ALA A 39 -8.12 1.65 -3.44
N GLU A 40 -7.59 0.98 -4.46
CA GLU A 40 -6.58 -0.07 -4.30
C GLU A 40 -5.27 0.46 -3.70
N ILE A 41 -4.73 1.54 -4.26
CA ILE A 41 -3.48 2.16 -3.77
C ILE A 41 -3.65 2.60 -2.32
N GLN A 42 -4.79 3.23 -2.00
CA GLN A 42 -5.08 3.67 -0.64
C GLN A 42 -5.23 2.48 0.31
N PHE A 43 -5.98 1.46 -0.09
CA PHE A 43 -6.15 0.24 0.71
C PHE A 43 -4.81 -0.44 1.01
N LEU A 44 -3.93 -0.60 0.01
CA LEU A 44 -2.59 -1.15 0.20
C LEU A 44 -1.76 -0.29 1.17
N THR A 45 -1.76 1.02 0.96
CA THR A 45 -0.99 1.97 1.79
C THR A 45 -1.42 1.88 3.26
N HIS A 46 -2.72 1.90 3.53
CA HIS A 46 -3.26 1.74 4.90
C HIS A 46 -2.95 0.37 5.49
N THR A 47 -3.05 -0.69 4.68
CA THR A 47 -2.75 -2.05 5.11
C THR A 47 -1.30 -2.15 5.59
N ILE A 48 -0.34 -1.70 4.79
CA ILE A 48 1.08 -1.73 5.16
C ILE A 48 1.32 -0.88 6.41
N GLY A 49 0.80 0.34 6.47
CA GLY A 49 0.97 1.20 7.65
C GLY A 49 0.39 0.58 8.93
N ARG A 50 -0.77 -0.09 8.86
CA ARG A 50 -1.38 -0.79 10.01
C ARG A 50 -0.64 -2.09 10.38
N VAL A 51 -0.06 -2.81 9.41
CA VAL A 51 0.82 -3.96 9.70
C VAL A 51 2.08 -3.49 10.42
N LEU A 52 2.71 -2.40 9.95
CA LEU A 52 3.87 -1.81 10.61
C LEU A 52 3.52 -1.34 12.04
N ALA A 53 2.32 -0.78 12.25
CA ALA A 53 1.85 -0.42 13.59
C ALA A 53 1.77 -1.63 14.54
N LYS A 54 1.41 -2.82 14.04
CA LYS A 54 1.38 -4.07 14.83
C LYS A 54 2.78 -4.54 15.26
N LEU A 55 3.83 -4.10 14.57
CA LEU A 55 5.22 -4.36 14.99
C LEU A 55 5.70 -3.43 16.11
N ASP A 56 4.87 -2.46 16.51
CA ASP A 56 5.17 -1.45 17.53
C ASP A 56 6.48 -0.69 17.28
N LEU A 57 6.72 -0.29 16.03
CA LEU A 57 7.94 0.43 15.62
C LEU A 57 8.16 1.69 16.46
N LYS A 58 9.39 1.87 16.96
CA LYS A 58 9.81 3.05 17.73
C LYS A 58 10.94 3.78 17.03
N SER A 59 10.91 5.10 17.14
CA SER A 59 12.05 5.93 16.73
C SER A 59 13.30 5.56 17.55
N THR A 60 14.47 5.61 16.91
CA THR A 60 15.77 5.36 17.52
C THR A 60 16.71 6.57 17.31
N PRO A 61 17.81 6.69 18.07
CA PRO A 61 18.79 7.76 17.86
C PRO A 61 19.50 7.74 16.50
N ILE A 62 19.44 6.63 15.75
CA ILE A 62 20.21 6.41 14.51
C ILE A 62 19.30 5.99 13.34
N ASN A 63 18.09 6.56 13.27
CA ASN A 63 17.16 6.24 12.18
C ASN A 63 17.78 6.51 10.80
N THR A 64 17.51 5.61 9.87
CA THR A 64 17.72 5.89 8.44
C THR A 64 16.51 6.65 7.88
N LYS A 65 16.70 7.42 6.81
CA LYS A 65 15.58 8.12 6.13
C LYS A 65 14.46 7.16 5.68
N GLY A 66 14.84 5.94 5.27
CA GLY A 66 13.87 4.90 4.92
C GLY A 66 13.02 4.49 6.12
N TYR A 67 13.65 4.30 7.29
CA TYR A 67 12.94 3.96 8.52
C TYR A 67 12.04 5.10 9.00
N GLU A 68 12.49 6.35 8.91
CA GLU A 68 11.65 7.53 9.19
C GLU A 68 10.40 7.58 8.29
N THR A 69 10.54 7.20 7.02
CA THR A 69 9.41 7.10 6.09
C THR A 69 8.39 6.05 6.55
N LEU A 70 8.86 4.91 7.08
CA LEU A 70 7.97 3.88 7.63
C LEU A 70 7.24 4.37 8.90
N LEU A 71 7.94 5.06 9.79
CA LEU A 71 7.33 5.66 11.00
C LEU A 71 6.26 6.70 10.61
N ASN A 72 6.55 7.54 9.62
CA ASN A 72 5.60 8.51 9.09
C ASN A 72 4.40 7.84 8.41
N LEU A 73 4.61 6.72 7.71
CA LEU A 73 3.54 5.93 7.13
C LEU A 73 2.58 5.43 8.22
N VAL A 74 3.11 4.84 9.30
CA VAL A 74 2.31 4.41 10.46
C VAL A 74 1.48 5.56 11.02
N GLN A 75 2.10 6.72 11.25
CA GLN A 75 1.42 7.90 11.78
C GLN A 75 0.29 8.36 10.85
N ASN A 76 0.52 8.42 9.55
CA ASN A 76 -0.46 8.89 8.59
C ASN A 76 -1.64 7.92 8.43
N THR A 77 -1.38 6.61 8.43
CA THR A 77 -2.43 5.61 8.20
C THR A 77 -3.24 5.27 9.44
N CYS A 78 -2.66 5.42 10.63
CA CYS A 78 -3.32 5.10 11.91
C CYS A 78 -4.09 6.29 12.50
N ARG A 79 -3.95 7.50 11.95
CA ARG A 79 -4.83 8.63 12.23
C ARG A 79 -6.27 8.38 11.77
N ASP A 80 -6.41 7.64 10.69
CA ASP A 80 -7.72 7.24 10.16
C ASP A 80 -8.36 6.18 11.04
N SER A 81 -9.68 6.27 11.21
CA SER A 81 -10.44 5.33 12.02
C SER A 81 -10.39 3.91 11.45
N SER A 82 -10.55 2.91 12.32
CA SER A 82 -10.71 1.52 11.89
C SER A 82 -11.90 1.36 10.94
N ASP A 83 -12.98 2.12 11.16
CA ASP A 83 -14.17 2.07 10.30
C ASP A 83 -13.89 2.58 8.88
N LEU A 84 -13.11 3.66 8.74
CA LEU A 84 -12.70 4.16 7.43
C LEU A 84 -11.85 3.12 6.69
N TYR A 85 -10.90 2.49 7.39
CA TYR A 85 -10.11 1.40 6.82
C TYR A 85 -10.95 0.18 6.44
N ASN A 86 -11.89 -0.22 7.30
CA ASN A 86 -12.81 -1.32 7.01
C ASN A 86 -13.70 -0.98 5.80
N GLY A 87 -14.09 0.29 5.64
CA GLY A 87 -14.80 0.76 4.45
C GLY A 87 -13.99 0.54 3.16
N LEU A 88 -12.67 0.83 3.17
CA LEU A 88 -11.79 0.55 2.04
C LEU A 88 -11.74 -0.95 1.70
N PHE A 89 -11.86 -1.83 2.69
CA PHE A 89 -11.90 -3.27 2.47
C PHE A 89 -13.26 -3.74 1.93
N ILE A 90 -14.36 -3.34 2.58
CA ILE A 90 -15.71 -3.84 2.29
C ILE A 90 -16.22 -3.35 0.93
N TYR A 91 -15.91 -2.10 0.56
CA TYR A 91 -16.50 -1.47 -0.63
C TYR A 91 -15.62 -1.54 -1.88
N ASN A 92 -14.38 -2.02 -1.78
CA ASN A 92 -13.51 -2.25 -2.93
C ASN A 92 -13.34 -3.77 -3.16
N LYS A 93 -14.00 -4.28 -4.20
CA LYS A 93 -13.96 -5.70 -4.60
C LYS A 93 -12.53 -6.23 -4.80
N ASN A 94 -11.56 -5.38 -5.15
CA ASN A 94 -10.17 -5.78 -5.41
C ASN A 94 -9.33 -5.84 -4.13
N SER A 95 -9.83 -5.32 -3.00
CA SER A 95 -9.12 -5.34 -1.72
C SER A 95 -8.81 -6.76 -1.23
N THR A 96 -9.72 -7.71 -1.47
CA THR A 96 -9.53 -9.12 -1.10
C THR A 96 -8.39 -9.77 -1.88
N GLU A 97 -8.35 -9.59 -3.20
CA GLU A 97 -7.26 -10.12 -4.02
C GLU A 97 -5.92 -9.46 -3.65
N LEU A 98 -5.94 -8.16 -3.33
CA LEU A 98 -4.73 -7.43 -2.98
C LEU A 98 -4.12 -7.89 -1.64
N ILE A 99 -4.95 -8.14 -0.62
CA ILE A 99 -4.46 -8.64 0.67
C ILE A 99 -3.91 -10.08 0.56
N GLU A 100 -4.53 -10.93 -0.26
CA GLU A 100 -4.04 -12.28 -0.53
C GLU A 100 -2.70 -12.27 -1.27
N LYS A 101 -2.57 -11.44 -2.32
CA LYS A 101 -1.29 -11.26 -3.03
C LYS A 101 -0.18 -10.79 -2.10
N LEU A 102 -0.50 -9.87 -1.17
CA LEU A 102 0.45 -9.40 -0.18
C LEU A 102 0.92 -10.53 0.75
N ASP A 103 -0.01 -11.37 1.24
CA ASP A 103 0.33 -12.52 2.09
C ASP A 103 1.24 -13.52 1.39
N VAL A 104 0.91 -13.88 0.14
CA VAL A 104 1.72 -14.77 -0.70
C VAL A 104 3.13 -14.20 -0.91
N ALA A 105 3.24 -12.91 -1.23
CA ALA A 105 4.53 -12.24 -1.43
C ALA A 105 5.38 -12.24 -0.15
N MET A 106 4.76 -11.94 1.01
CA MET A 106 5.44 -11.99 2.31
C MET A 106 5.92 -13.41 2.65
N HIS A 107 5.09 -14.42 2.40
CA HIS A 107 5.45 -15.82 2.62
C HIS A 107 6.61 -16.26 1.71
N ALA A 108 6.59 -15.87 0.44
CA ALA A 108 7.66 -16.16 -0.52
C ALA A 108 8.99 -15.56 -0.07
N MET A 109 9.02 -14.28 0.30
CA MET A 109 10.24 -13.63 0.82
C MET A 109 10.77 -14.32 2.06
N LYS A 110 9.89 -14.68 3.00
CA LYS A 110 10.26 -15.44 4.20
C LYS A 110 10.93 -16.77 3.82
N LYS A 111 10.33 -17.53 2.91
CA LYS A 111 10.85 -18.82 2.46
C LYS A 111 12.23 -18.69 1.81
N GLU A 112 12.45 -17.68 0.98
CA GLU A 112 13.75 -17.43 0.35
C GLU A 112 14.86 -17.16 1.38
N LEU A 113 14.58 -16.32 2.39
CA LEU A 113 15.55 -15.99 3.44
C LEU A 113 15.94 -17.24 4.25
N PHE A 114 14.96 -18.03 4.70
CA PHE A 114 15.23 -19.25 5.46
C PHE A 114 15.89 -20.34 4.60
N GLY A 115 15.53 -20.43 3.31
CA GLY A 115 16.18 -21.36 2.37
C GLY A 115 17.67 -21.07 2.21
N ARG A 116 18.04 -19.78 2.06
CA ARG A 116 19.46 -19.37 1.98
C ARG A 116 20.21 -19.67 3.27
N LEU A 117 19.61 -19.37 4.42
CA LEU A 117 20.20 -19.66 5.73
C LEU A 117 20.47 -21.16 5.90
N HIS A 118 19.49 -22.01 5.57
CA HIS A 118 19.64 -23.46 5.64
C HIS A 118 20.76 -23.95 4.72
N GLY A 119 20.84 -23.44 3.49
CA GLY A 119 21.92 -23.79 2.55
C GLY A 119 23.31 -23.43 3.07
N MET A 120 23.47 -22.26 3.69
CA MET A 120 24.74 -21.83 4.30
C MET A 120 25.15 -22.73 5.46
N LEU A 121 24.21 -23.05 6.36
CA LEU A 121 24.47 -23.92 7.51
C LEU A 121 24.84 -25.35 7.08
N MET A 122 24.13 -25.90 6.09
CA MET A 122 24.47 -27.23 5.57
C MET A 122 25.86 -27.25 4.97
N LYS A 123 26.23 -26.24 4.15
CA LYS A 123 27.56 -26.16 3.56
C LYS A 123 28.68 -26.10 4.62
N GLN A 124 28.51 -25.29 5.66
CA GLN A 124 29.48 -25.21 6.77
C GLN A 124 29.61 -26.54 7.53
N LEU A 125 28.50 -27.26 7.73
CA LEU A 125 28.53 -28.57 8.38
C LEU A 125 29.34 -29.58 7.54
N PHE A 126 29.09 -29.67 6.24
CA PHE A 126 29.82 -30.60 5.36
C PHE A 126 31.31 -30.24 5.26
N GLU A 127 31.67 -28.97 5.09
CA GLU A 127 33.08 -28.53 5.07
C GLU A 127 33.80 -28.86 6.38
N SER A 128 33.11 -28.80 7.53
CA SER A 128 33.69 -29.17 8.83
C SER A 128 33.90 -30.67 9.01
N LEU A 129 33.09 -31.51 8.34
CA LEU A 129 33.20 -32.96 8.38
C LEU A 129 34.31 -33.47 7.45
N ASP A 130 34.50 -32.81 6.29
CA ASP A 130 35.56 -33.14 5.33
C ASP A 130 36.95 -32.65 5.77
N SER A 131 37.02 -31.76 6.78
CA SER A 131 38.26 -31.25 7.37
C SER A 131 38.83 -32.06 8.54
N LYS A 132 38.21 -33.20 8.88
CA LYS A 132 38.67 -34.15 9.92
C LYS A 132 39.24 -35.42 9.31
#